data_AF-A0A1A0HH82-F1
#
_entry.id   AF-A0A1A0HH82-F1
#
_cell.length_a   1.000
_cell.length_b   1.000
_cell.length_c   1.000
_cell.angle_alpha   90.00
_cell.angle_beta   90.00
_cell.angle_gamma   90.00
#
_symmetry.space_group_name_H-M   'P 1'
#
loop_
_entity.id
_entity.type
_entity.pdbx_description
1 polymer ?
#
loop_
_entity_poly.entity_id
_entity_poly.type
_entity_poly.pdbx_seq_one_letter_code
_entity_poly.pdbx_strand_id
1 'polypeptide(L)'
;MTSVRKRKMARSSVKKNTRRVKDSSKRVVLKGHPLMAQYWDPKLTLIQNYKKLGLTVSLGKQNGGVERKLESVSERRARDVESDSDDDDASSATLGSDEVETDPLKIPAGEARIVRDPETNEVVKVVYGQMQPEQPEEKSEFSIVDKLEEYNKEHAKPVRDTKPSDREDHWLSQLHDKYGEDYERMKWDKKLNQTFMSAGQLKRKMAQWKKAHGI
;
A
#
# COMPACT_ATOMS: atom_id res chain seq x y z
N MET A 1 20.69 -43.12 -16.63
CA MET A 1 20.52 -44.01 -15.45
C MET A 1 21.87 -44.65 -15.12
N THR A 2 22.81 -43.86 -14.61
CA THR A 2 24.23 -44.25 -14.71
C THR A 2 24.84 -44.64 -13.35
N SER A 3 24.19 -44.28 -12.24
CA SER A 3 24.73 -44.62 -10.91
C SER A 3 24.51 -46.10 -10.58
N VAL A 4 25.52 -46.70 -9.92
CA VAL A 4 25.50 -48.09 -9.45
C VAL A 4 24.26 -48.36 -8.58
N ARG A 5 23.90 -47.42 -7.70
CA ARG A 5 22.69 -47.50 -6.86
C ARG A 5 21.40 -47.56 -7.68
N LYS A 6 21.23 -46.69 -8.67
CA LYS A 6 20.04 -46.70 -9.55
C LYS A 6 19.96 -47.99 -10.37
N ARG A 7 21.10 -48.56 -10.79
CA ARG A 7 21.17 -49.85 -11.51
C ARG A 7 20.79 -51.03 -10.60
N LYS A 8 21.30 -51.08 -9.36
CA LYS A 8 20.91 -52.10 -8.37
C LYS A 8 19.42 -52.02 -8.04
N MET A 9 18.87 -50.82 -7.82
CA MET A 9 17.44 -50.61 -7.58
C MET A 9 16.54 -50.94 -8.78
N ALA A 10 17.06 -50.89 -10.01
CA ALA A 10 16.31 -51.29 -11.20
C ALA A 10 16.30 -52.82 -11.41
N ARG A 11 17.34 -53.51 -10.91
CA ARG A 11 17.50 -54.98 -11.00
C ARG A 11 16.92 -55.72 -9.78
N SER A 12 16.68 -55.04 -8.68
CA SER A 12 16.07 -55.63 -7.49
C SER A 12 14.60 -55.95 -7.71
N SER A 13 14.10 -57.02 -7.09
CA SER A 13 12.67 -57.38 -7.02
C SER A 13 11.83 -56.39 -6.19
N VAL A 14 12.47 -55.42 -5.53
CA VAL A 14 11.80 -54.38 -4.73
C VAL A 14 11.15 -53.34 -5.65
N LYS A 15 9.83 -53.17 -5.50
CA LYS A 15 9.06 -52.16 -6.26
C LYS A 15 9.54 -50.75 -5.90
N LYS A 16 9.60 -49.87 -6.90
CA LYS A 16 9.93 -48.46 -6.70
C LYS A 16 8.78 -47.76 -5.97
N ASN A 17 9.10 -47.02 -4.91
CA ASN A 17 8.16 -46.10 -4.26
C ASN A 17 8.01 -44.83 -5.10
N THR A 18 7.25 -44.90 -6.19
CA THR A 18 7.00 -43.76 -7.07
C THR A 18 5.79 -42.97 -6.60
N ARG A 19 5.91 -41.65 -6.47
CA ARG A 19 4.79 -40.73 -6.23
C ARG A 19 4.59 -39.82 -7.44
N ARG A 20 3.37 -39.71 -7.95
CA ARG A 20 3.02 -38.78 -9.05
C ARG A 20 2.53 -37.46 -8.46
N VAL A 21 3.42 -36.47 -8.37
CA VAL A 21 3.14 -35.17 -7.73
C VAL A 21 3.00 -34.02 -8.76
N LYS A 22 3.37 -34.27 -10.02
CA LYS A 22 3.42 -33.24 -11.08
C LYS A 22 2.08 -32.57 -11.35
N ASP A 23 0.97 -33.30 -11.23
CA ASP A 23 -0.37 -32.73 -11.48
C ASP A 23 -0.86 -31.94 -10.26
N SER A 24 -0.64 -32.47 -9.05
CA SER A 24 -0.94 -31.74 -7.82
C SER A 24 -0.12 -30.46 -7.64
N SER A 25 1.10 -30.39 -8.18
CA SER A 25 1.92 -29.18 -8.10
C SER A 25 1.44 -28.05 -8.99
N LYS A 26 0.63 -28.34 -10.02
CA LYS A 26 0.03 -27.30 -10.90
C LYS A 26 -1.19 -26.65 -10.28
N ARG A 27 -1.94 -27.40 -9.46
CA ARG A 27 -3.17 -26.91 -8.83
C ARG A 27 -2.82 -26.06 -7.61
N VAL A 28 -2.88 -24.74 -7.78
CA VAL A 28 -2.68 -23.78 -6.68
C VAL A 28 -4.01 -23.60 -5.94
N VAL A 29 -4.05 -24.07 -4.69
CA VAL A 29 -5.17 -23.83 -3.77
C VAL A 29 -4.76 -22.74 -2.79
N LEU A 30 -5.56 -21.69 -2.69
CA LEU A 30 -5.33 -20.61 -1.74
C LEU A 30 -5.71 -21.09 -0.32
N LYS A 31 -4.73 -21.11 0.60
CA LYS A 31 -4.91 -21.63 1.98
C LYS A 31 -4.96 -20.54 3.06
N GLY A 32 -4.71 -19.29 2.71
CA GLY A 32 -4.55 -18.20 3.68
C GLY A 32 -5.89 -17.63 4.17
N HIS A 33 -6.51 -16.77 3.35
CA HIS A 33 -7.70 -16.02 3.73
C HIS A 33 -8.99 -16.75 3.29
N PRO A 34 -9.98 -16.95 4.19
CA PRO A 34 -11.21 -17.67 3.85
C PRO A 34 -12.03 -16.98 2.76
N LEU A 35 -12.22 -15.65 2.84
CA LEU A 35 -12.92 -14.88 1.80
C LEU A 35 -12.23 -15.01 0.43
N MET A 36 -10.91 -14.82 0.36
CA MET A 36 -10.20 -14.96 -0.92
C MET A 36 -10.32 -16.39 -1.49
N ALA A 37 -10.34 -17.42 -0.64
CA ALA A 37 -10.49 -18.80 -1.09
C ALA A 37 -11.87 -19.08 -1.71
N GLN A 38 -12.94 -18.43 -1.23
CA GLN A 38 -14.28 -18.54 -1.81
C GLN A 38 -14.35 -17.96 -3.23
N TYR A 39 -13.63 -16.86 -3.47
CA TYR A 39 -13.64 -16.16 -4.76
C TYR A 39 -12.50 -16.58 -5.70
N TRP A 40 -11.69 -17.58 -5.31
CA TRP A 40 -10.56 -18.08 -6.09
C TRP A 40 -11.01 -19.07 -7.17
N ASP A 41 -10.76 -18.75 -8.45
CA ASP A 41 -11.00 -19.68 -9.55
C ASP A 41 -9.71 -20.44 -9.92
N PRO A 42 -9.64 -21.79 -9.73
CA PRO A 42 -8.45 -22.56 -10.07
C PRO A 42 -8.18 -22.67 -11.58
N LYS A 43 -9.12 -22.24 -12.44
CA LYS A 43 -8.95 -22.25 -13.90
C LYS A 43 -8.23 -21.00 -14.42
N LEU A 44 -8.32 -19.89 -13.69
CA LEU A 44 -7.70 -18.63 -14.07
C LEU A 44 -6.24 -18.56 -13.58
N THR A 45 -5.44 -17.72 -14.25
CA THR A 45 -4.08 -17.44 -13.77
C THR A 45 -4.12 -16.60 -12.50
N LEU A 46 -3.02 -16.61 -11.74
CA LEU A 46 -2.91 -15.78 -10.53
C LEU A 46 -3.16 -14.29 -10.84
N ILE A 47 -2.62 -13.78 -11.94
CA ILE A 47 -2.78 -12.39 -12.37
C ILE A 47 -4.24 -12.08 -12.72
N GLN A 48 -4.90 -12.97 -13.46
CA GLN A 48 -6.32 -12.82 -13.81
C GLN A 48 -7.21 -12.84 -12.56
N ASN A 49 -6.96 -13.77 -11.63
CA ASN A 49 -7.71 -13.85 -10.37
C ASN A 49 -7.53 -12.57 -9.54
N TYR A 50 -6.29 -12.12 -9.31
CA TYR A 50 -6.05 -10.90 -8.54
C TYR A 50 -6.70 -9.68 -9.20
N LYS A 51 -6.59 -9.55 -10.53
CA LYS A 51 -7.27 -8.49 -11.29
C LYS A 51 -8.80 -8.55 -11.12
N LYS A 52 -9.40 -9.76 -11.15
CA LYS A 52 -10.84 -9.97 -10.91
C LYS A 52 -11.24 -9.61 -9.48
N LEU A 53 -10.38 -9.86 -8.50
CA LEU A 53 -10.58 -9.52 -7.10
C LEU A 53 -10.36 -8.02 -6.82
N GLY A 54 -9.91 -7.23 -7.80
CA GLY A 54 -9.51 -5.83 -7.60
C GLY A 54 -8.21 -5.67 -6.80
N LEU A 55 -7.38 -6.72 -6.76
CA LEU A 55 -6.07 -6.74 -6.09
C LEU A 55 -4.94 -6.69 -7.11
N THR A 56 -3.80 -6.14 -6.71
CA THR A 56 -2.58 -6.14 -7.53
C THR A 56 -1.69 -7.33 -7.16
N VAL A 57 -1.03 -7.93 -8.15
CA VAL A 57 -0.08 -9.04 -7.93
C VAL A 57 1.29 -8.55 -7.47
N SER A 58 1.73 -7.44 -8.05
CA SER A 58 3.03 -6.81 -7.81
C SER A 58 2.83 -5.30 -7.71
N LEU A 59 3.58 -4.65 -6.82
CA LEU A 59 3.55 -3.20 -6.67
C LEU A 59 4.40 -2.47 -7.72
N GLY A 60 5.42 -3.14 -8.27
CA GLY A 60 6.32 -2.56 -9.29
C GLY A 60 5.83 -2.79 -10.72
N LYS A 61 6.48 -2.11 -11.67
CA LYS A 61 6.26 -2.32 -13.10
C LYS A 61 6.55 -3.77 -13.47
N GLN A 62 5.56 -4.45 -14.03
CA GLN A 62 5.73 -5.80 -14.56
C GLN A 62 6.57 -5.77 -15.84
N ASN A 63 7.49 -6.73 -15.96
CA ASN A 63 8.30 -6.90 -17.16
C ASN A 63 7.55 -7.74 -18.20
N GLY A 64 7.65 -7.36 -19.47
CA GLY A 64 6.97 -8.04 -20.58
C GLY A 64 5.57 -7.51 -20.87
N GLY A 65 4.86 -8.21 -21.75
CA GLY A 65 3.50 -7.85 -22.17
C GLY A 65 2.44 -8.33 -21.17
N VAL A 66 1.38 -7.54 -21.02
CA VAL A 66 0.20 -7.88 -20.22
C VAL A 66 -0.90 -8.36 -21.16
N GLU A 67 -1.72 -9.31 -20.70
CA GLU A 67 -2.91 -9.74 -21.41
C GLU A 67 -3.88 -8.55 -21.57
N ARG A 68 -4.11 -8.14 -22.83
CA ARG A 68 -5.09 -7.11 -23.17
C ARG A 68 -6.50 -7.71 -23.11
N LYS A 69 -7.47 -6.90 -22.69
CA LYS A 69 -8.89 -7.28 -22.78
C LYS A 69 -9.21 -7.49 -24.26
N LEU A 70 -9.82 -8.63 -24.59
CA LEU A 70 -10.30 -8.86 -25.94
C LEU A 70 -11.56 -8.01 -26.13
N GLU A 71 -11.49 -7.08 -27.06
CA GLU A 71 -12.58 -6.20 -27.45
C GLU A 71 -13.00 -6.57 -28.85
N SER A 72 -14.32 -6.54 -29.08
CA SER A 72 -14.88 -6.75 -30.40
C SER A 72 -14.48 -5.62 -31.36
N VAL A 73 -14.48 -5.90 -32.65
CA VAL A 73 -14.16 -4.89 -33.69
C VAL A 73 -15.14 -3.71 -33.63
N SER A 74 -16.39 -3.97 -33.28
CA SER A 74 -17.42 -2.94 -33.05
C SER A 74 -17.11 -2.06 -31.84
N GLU A 75 -16.72 -2.64 -30.70
CA GLU A 75 -16.34 -1.85 -29.51
C GLU A 75 -15.08 -1.02 -29.76
N ARG A 76 -14.12 -1.57 -30.51
CA ARG A 76 -12.91 -0.83 -30.91
C ARG A 76 -13.27 0.36 -31.79
N ARG A 77 -14.08 0.12 -32.83
CA ARG A 77 -14.56 1.20 -33.71
C ARG A 77 -15.37 2.25 -32.97
N ALA A 78 -16.22 1.85 -32.02
CA ALA A 78 -16.99 2.78 -31.20
C ALA A 78 -16.06 3.67 -30.36
N ARG A 79 -15.04 3.09 -29.72
CA ARG A 79 -14.04 3.87 -28.97
C ARG A 79 -13.22 4.78 -29.87
N ASP A 80 -12.77 4.30 -31.02
CA ASP A 80 -11.96 5.10 -31.94
C ASP A 80 -12.77 6.32 -32.44
N VAL A 81 -14.09 6.17 -32.64
CA VAL A 81 -14.98 7.28 -33.00
C VAL A 81 -15.21 8.25 -31.84
N GLU A 82 -15.31 7.78 -30.60
CA GLU A 82 -15.39 8.66 -29.40
C GLU A 82 -14.07 9.40 -29.16
N SER A 83 -12.92 8.77 -29.43
CA SER A 83 -11.59 9.40 -29.31
C SER A 83 -11.36 10.50 -30.35
N ASP A 84 -11.78 10.28 -31.60
CA ASP A 84 -11.68 11.30 -32.67
C ASP A 84 -12.59 12.52 -32.42
N SER A 85 -13.64 12.40 -31.59
CA SER A 85 -14.50 13.54 -31.23
C SER A 85 -13.95 14.44 -30.12
N ASP A 86 -12.94 13.99 -29.37
CA ASP A 86 -12.30 14.77 -28.30
C ASP A 86 -10.91 15.32 -28.70
N ASP A 87 -10.37 14.95 -29.87
CA ASP A 87 -8.99 15.27 -30.32
C ASP A 87 -8.89 16.31 -31.47
N ASP A 88 -9.99 17.00 -31.82
CA ASP A 88 -9.95 18.09 -32.83
C ASP A 88 -9.31 19.40 -32.33
N ASP A 89 -8.69 19.45 -31.14
CA ASP A 89 -7.93 20.61 -30.65
C ASP A 89 -6.67 20.24 -29.84
N ALA A 90 -5.93 19.20 -30.26
CA ALA A 90 -4.67 18.86 -29.59
C ALA A 90 -3.62 18.12 -30.45
N SER A 91 -3.49 18.42 -31.75
CA SER A 91 -2.32 17.92 -32.50
C SER A 91 -1.84 18.81 -33.64
N SER A 92 -1.11 19.88 -33.30
CA SER A 92 0.04 20.30 -34.11
C SER A 92 1.20 20.75 -33.21
N ALA A 93 1.96 19.78 -32.73
CA ALA A 93 3.28 20.03 -32.15
C ALA A 93 4.27 20.42 -33.26
N THR A 94 4.19 21.67 -33.71
CA THR A 94 5.29 22.35 -34.40
C THR A 94 6.28 22.82 -33.32
N LEU A 95 7.47 22.23 -33.32
CA LEU A 95 8.65 22.75 -32.64
C LEU A 95 8.98 24.14 -33.22
N GLY A 96 8.53 25.20 -32.56
CA GLY A 96 8.92 26.57 -32.87
C GLY A 96 7.80 27.60 -32.85
N SER A 97 7.23 27.84 -31.67
CA SER A 97 6.67 29.14 -31.28
C SER A 97 6.27 29.06 -29.80
N ASP A 98 7.01 29.75 -28.92
CA ASP A 98 6.57 30.07 -27.57
C ASP A 98 5.41 31.09 -27.66
N GLU A 99 4.27 30.68 -28.20
CA GLU A 99 3.03 31.39 -27.96
C GLU A 99 2.57 31.02 -26.54
N VAL A 100 2.72 31.96 -25.63
CA VAL A 100 2.27 31.82 -24.25
C VAL A 100 0.75 31.80 -24.27
N GLU A 101 0.16 30.62 -24.47
CA GLU A 101 -1.28 30.41 -24.33
C GLU A 101 -1.70 30.82 -22.92
N THR A 102 -2.49 31.89 -22.83
CA THR A 102 -2.90 32.56 -21.58
C THR A 102 -4.27 32.10 -21.09
N ASP A 103 -4.78 30.99 -21.62
CA ASP A 103 -6.13 30.53 -21.32
C ASP A 103 -6.20 29.85 -19.95
N PRO A 104 -7.08 30.32 -19.04
CA PRO A 104 -7.16 29.82 -17.67
C PRO A 104 -7.64 28.35 -17.60
N LEU A 105 -8.27 27.85 -18.66
CA LEU A 105 -8.83 26.49 -18.73
C LEU A 105 -7.78 25.41 -18.99
N LYS A 106 -6.59 25.76 -19.51
CA LYS A 106 -5.51 24.80 -19.79
C LYS A 106 -4.52 24.67 -18.64
N ILE A 107 -4.56 25.60 -17.68
CA ILE A 107 -3.68 25.62 -16.51
C ILE A 107 -4.35 24.85 -15.36
N PRO A 108 -3.66 23.89 -14.71
CA PRO A 108 -4.20 23.15 -13.56
C PRO A 108 -4.58 24.08 -12.41
N ALA A 109 -5.71 23.77 -11.77
CA ALA A 109 -6.19 24.51 -10.61
C ALA A 109 -5.16 24.47 -9.47
N GLY A 110 -4.65 25.65 -9.09
CA GLY A 110 -3.60 25.80 -8.06
C GLY A 110 -2.26 26.29 -8.61
N GLU A 111 -2.03 26.21 -9.92
CA GLU A 111 -0.89 26.82 -10.60
C GLU A 111 -1.29 28.16 -11.24
N ALA A 112 -0.33 29.07 -11.36
CA ALA A 112 -0.54 30.36 -12.01
C ALA A 112 0.63 30.67 -12.96
N ARG A 113 0.30 31.17 -14.15
CA ARG A 113 1.30 31.67 -15.10
C ARG A 113 1.39 33.18 -14.99
N ILE A 114 2.63 33.67 -14.93
CA ILE A 114 2.95 35.08 -14.77
C ILE A 114 3.44 35.61 -16.11
N VAL A 115 2.70 36.54 -16.70
CA VAL A 115 3.11 37.28 -17.91
C VAL A 115 3.92 38.50 -17.46
N ARG A 116 5.17 38.58 -17.91
CA ARG A 116 6.08 39.70 -17.64
C ARG A 116 6.35 40.49 -18.90
N ASP A 117 6.55 41.80 -18.74
CA ASP A 117 6.96 42.66 -19.86
C ASP A 117 8.39 42.30 -20.31
N PRO A 118 8.64 42.17 -21.62
CA PRO A 118 9.90 41.65 -22.14
C PRO A 118 11.11 42.57 -21.94
N GLU A 119 10.89 43.88 -21.76
CA GLU A 119 11.98 44.87 -21.65
C GLU A 119 12.27 45.28 -20.20
N THR A 120 11.25 45.40 -19.35
CA THR A 120 11.38 45.87 -17.96
C THR A 120 11.31 44.74 -16.94
N ASN A 121 10.92 43.54 -17.37
CA ASN A 121 10.76 42.33 -16.56
C ASN A 121 9.78 42.51 -15.36
N GLU A 122 8.93 43.53 -15.42
CA GLU A 122 7.86 43.77 -14.46
C GLU A 122 6.67 42.82 -14.73
N VAL A 123 5.93 42.48 -13.67
CA VAL A 123 4.81 41.54 -13.76
C VAL A 123 3.54 42.28 -14.19
N VAL A 124 3.03 41.96 -15.37
CA VAL A 124 1.83 42.59 -15.94
C VAL A 124 0.56 41.87 -15.51
N LYS A 125 0.54 40.53 -15.62
CA LYS A 125 -0.68 39.75 -15.39
C LYS A 125 -0.36 38.38 -14.80
N VAL A 126 -1.12 38.00 -13.77
CA VAL A 126 -1.09 36.66 -13.18
C VAL A 126 -2.38 35.96 -13.57
N VAL A 127 -2.29 34.87 -14.34
CA VAL A 127 -3.43 34.05 -14.75
C VAL A 127 -3.45 32.79 -13.89
N TYR A 128 -4.55 32.59 -13.15
CA TYR A 128 -4.77 31.40 -12.34
C TYR A 128 -5.46 30.31 -13.17
N GLY A 129 -5.00 29.07 -13.04
CA GLY A 129 -5.64 27.92 -13.66
C GLY A 129 -6.97 27.53 -13.04
N GLN A 130 -7.90 27.09 -13.87
CA GLN A 130 -9.22 26.58 -13.49
C GLN A 130 -9.43 25.11 -13.90
N MET A 131 -8.43 24.46 -14.51
CA MET A 131 -8.53 23.07 -14.91
C MET A 131 -8.61 22.18 -13.67
N GLN A 132 -9.81 21.65 -13.39
CA GLN A 132 -10.01 20.67 -12.33
C GLN A 132 -9.16 19.44 -12.67
N PRO A 133 -8.35 18.91 -11.74
CA PRO A 133 -7.68 17.64 -11.98
C PRO A 133 -8.75 16.57 -12.22
N GLU A 134 -8.63 15.80 -13.30
CA GLU A 134 -9.47 14.64 -13.55
C GLU A 134 -9.49 13.78 -12.28
N GLN A 135 -10.69 13.56 -11.74
CA GLN A 135 -10.85 12.71 -10.57
C GLN A 135 -10.37 11.31 -10.95
N PRO A 136 -9.61 10.63 -10.08
CA PRO A 136 -9.17 9.26 -10.38
C PRO A 136 -10.40 8.40 -10.66
N GLU A 137 -10.38 7.71 -11.81
CA GLU A 137 -11.44 6.86 -12.33
C GLU A 137 -12.16 6.07 -11.22
N GLU A 138 -13.49 6.05 -11.33
CA GLU A 138 -14.41 5.47 -10.35
C GLU A 138 -13.93 4.11 -9.84
N LYS A 139 -13.84 3.99 -8.53
CA LYS A 139 -13.54 2.73 -7.85
C LYS A 139 -14.51 1.67 -8.36
N SER A 140 -13.99 0.66 -9.07
CA SER A 140 -14.79 -0.44 -9.60
C SER A 140 -15.73 -0.98 -8.52
N GLU A 141 -17.03 -0.85 -8.73
CA GLU A 141 -18.06 -0.81 -7.68
C GLU A 141 -18.22 -2.09 -6.83
N PHE A 142 -17.51 -3.18 -7.10
CA PHE A 142 -17.67 -4.43 -6.36
C PHE A 142 -16.38 -5.20 -6.21
N SER A 143 -15.39 -4.57 -5.58
CA SER A 143 -14.16 -5.26 -5.20
C SER A 143 -14.35 -5.97 -3.85
N ILE A 144 -13.92 -7.23 -3.77
CA ILE A 144 -13.85 -7.99 -2.50
C ILE A 144 -13.00 -7.27 -1.43
N VAL A 145 -12.27 -6.24 -1.82
CA VAL A 145 -11.53 -5.33 -0.94
C VAL A 145 -12.38 -4.80 0.20
N ASP A 146 -13.61 -4.33 -0.03
CA ASP A 146 -14.45 -3.80 1.08
C ASP A 146 -14.73 -4.87 2.14
N LYS A 147 -15.07 -6.09 1.70
CA LYS A 147 -15.26 -7.24 2.59
C LYS A 147 -13.98 -7.67 3.29
N LEU A 148 -12.82 -7.54 2.63
CA LEU A 148 -11.52 -7.81 3.24
C LEU A 148 -11.18 -6.76 4.31
N GLU A 149 -11.53 -5.49 4.07
CA GLU A 149 -11.36 -4.43 5.05
C GLU A 149 -12.27 -4.63 6.26
N GLU A 150 -13.53 -4.96 6.03
CA GLU A 150 -14.48 -5.34 7.09
C GLU A 150 -13.97 -6.53 7.90
N TYR A 151 -13.57 -7.62 7.23
CA TYR A 151 -12.99 -8.79 7.89
C TYR A 151 -11.74 -8.43 8.71
N ASN A 152 -10.86 -7.58 8.16
CA ASN A 152 -9.68 -7.13 8.89
C ASN A 152 -10.04 -6.29 10.12
N LYS A 153 -11.08 -5.44 10.05
CA LYS A 153 -11.57 -4.66 11.19
C LYS A 153 -12.16 -5.56 12.28
N GLU A 154 -12.98 -6.55 11.90
CA GLU A 154 -13.61 -7.49 12.82
C GLU A 154 -12.59 -8.43 13.49
N HIS A 155 -11.62 -8.92 12.72
CA HIS A 155 -10.59 -9.85 13.20
C HIS A 155 -9.29 -9.16 13.64
N ALA A 156 -9.24 -7.83 13.62
CA ALA A 156 -8.11 -7.08 14.17
C ALA A 156 -7.98 -7.42 15.65
N LYS A 157 -6.78 -7.84 16.07
CA LYS A 157 -6.50 -8.01 17.49
C LYS A 157 -6.67 -6.65 18.16
N PRO A 158 -7.40 -6.57 19.28
CA PRO A 158 -7.51 -5.31 20.00
C PRO A 158 -6.12 -4.85 20.40
N VAL A 159 -5.86 -3.55 20.27
CA VAL A 159 -4.62 -2.94 20.74
C VAL A 159 -4.55 -3.21 22.24
N ARG A 160 -3.60 -4.04 22.65
CA ARG A 160 -3.40 -4.35 24.06
C ARG A 160 -2.77 -3.13 24.71
N ASP A 161 -3.43 -2.57 25.71
CA ASP A 161 -2.80 -1.60 26.57
C ASP A 161 -1.61 -2.25 27.28
N THR A 162 -0.43 -1.66 27.09
CA THR A 162 0.79 -2.14 27.71
C THR A 162 0.76 -1.77 29.19
N LYS A 163 0.72 -2.76 30.07
CA LYS A 163 0.88 -2.55 31.52
C LYS A 163 2.37 -2.68 31.90
N PRO A 164 2.86 -1.87 32.85
CA PRO A 164 4.20 -2.09 33.40
C PRO A 164 4.28 -3.47 34.07
N SER A 165 5.48 -4.04 34.15
CA SER A 165 5.70 -5.26 34.93
C SER A 165 5.50 -4.98 36.43
N ASP A 166 5.11 -5.97 37.24
CA ASP A 166 4.90 -5.84 38.69
C ASP A 166 6.06 -5.13 39.42
N ARG A 167 7.31 -5.39 39.01
CA ARG A 167 8.48 -4.70 39.59
C ARG A 167 8.54 -3.23 39.17
N GLU A 168 8.27 -2.94 37.90
CA GLU A 168 8.23 -1.57 37.41
C GLU A 168 7.07 -0.80 38.03
N ASP A 169 5.96 -1.48 38.27
CA ASP A 169 4.78 -0.95 38.92
C ASP A 169 5.10 -0.44 40.34
N HIS A 170 5.72 -1.29 41.16
CA HIS A 170 6.19 -0.90 42.49
C HIS A 170 7.20 0.24 42.44
N TRP A 171 8.14 0.18 41.49
CA TRP A 171 9.16 1.21 41.32
C TRP A 171 8.59 2.57 40.89
N LEU A 172 7.62 2.58 39.97
CA LEU A 172 6.94 3.80 39.52
C LEU A 172 6.03 4.36 40.61
N SER A 173 5.35 3.51 41.39
CA SER A 173 4.63 3.93 42.59
C SER A 173 5.55 4.67 43.56
N GLN A 174 6.74 4.12 43.87
CA GLN A 174 7.70 4.79 44.75
C GLN A 174 8.21 6.13 44.21
N LEU A 175 8.46 6.22 42.89
CA LEU A 175 8.85 7.47 42.25
C LEU A 175 7.72 8.51 42.33
N HIS A 176 6.50 8.09 42.05
CA HIS A 176 5.30 8.92 42.13
C HIS A 176 5.08 9.46 43.54
N ASP A 177 5.11 8.59 44.56
CA ASP A 177 4.88 8.97 45.95
C ASP A 177 5.94 9.96 46.47
N LYS A 178 7.17 9.87 45.95
CA LYS A 178 8.29 10.71 46.40
C LYS A 178 8.39 12.07 45.68
N TYR A 179 8.12 12.10 44.38
CA TYR A 179 8.37 13.29 43.54
C TYR A 179 7.13 13.83 42.83
N GLY A 180 6.00 13.12 42.85
CA GLY A 180 4.78 13.52 42.14
C GLY A 180 5.00 13.60 40.63
N GLU A 181 4.95 14.82 40.08
CA GLU A 181 5.13 15.09 38.64
C GLU A 181 6.47 15.77 38.30
N ASP A 182 7.36 15.94 39.27
CA ASP A 182 8.67 16.58 39.07
C ASP A 182 9.69 15.61 38.42
N TYR A 183 9.56 15.39 37.11
CA TYR A 183 10.41 14.45 36.37
C TYR A 183 11.90 14.84 36.34
N GLU A 184 12.22 16.13 36.39
CA GLU A 184 13.61 16.60 36.48
C GLU A 184 14.25 16.17 37.80
N ARG A 185 13.49 16.15 38.90
CA ARG A 185 13.99 15.68 40.20
C ARG A 185 14.09 14.16 40.25
N MET A 186 13.12 13.44 39.67
CA MET A 186 13.17 11.97 39.54
C MET A 186 14.40 11.50 38.78
N LYS A 187 14.77 12.21 37.70
CA LYS A 187 15.96 11.91 36.88
C LYS A 187 17.24 11.86 37.73
N TRP A 188 17.38 12.79 38.69
CA TRP A 188 18.56 12.89 39.54
C TRP A 188 18.53 11.97 40.78
N ASP A 189 17.48 11.15 40.98
CA ASP A 189 17.42 10.21 42.09
C ASP A 189 18.37 9.02 41.90
N LYS A 190 19.47 8.98 42.65
CA LYS A 190 20.47 7.91 42.58
C LYS A 190 19.95 6.54 43.06
N LYS A 191 18.94 6.50 43.93
CA LYS A 191 18.44 5.24 44.52
C LYS A 191 17.32 4.66 43.67
N LEU A 192 16.30 5.46 43.38
CA LEU A 192 15.17 5.00 42.58
C LEU A 192 15.55 4.96 41.11
N ASN A 193 16.19 5.98 40.54
CA ASN A 193 16.62 5.97 39.13
C ASN A 193 18.04 5.39 38.96
N GLN A 194 18.27 4.16 39.45
CA GLN A 194 19.58 3.50 39.35
C GLN A 194 20.06 3.33 37.90
N THR A 195 19.12 3.17 36.96
CA THR A 195 19.41 2.98 35.54
C THR A 195 19.63 4.29 34.78
N PHE A 196 19.70 5.44 35.48
CA PHE A 196 19.95 6.76 34.90
C PHE A 196 19.01 7.11 33.72
N MET A 197 17.72 6.77 33.84
CA MET A 197 16.73 7.10 32.82
C MET A 197 16.59 8.62 32.70
N SER A 198 16.37 9.09 31.46
CA SER A 198 16.12 10.52 31.22
C SER A 198 14.72 10.94 31.67
N ALA A 199 14.51 12.24 31.89
CA ALA A 199 13.20 12.77 32.29
C ALA A 199 12.08 12.41 31.29
N GLY A 200 12.39 12.40 29.98
CA GLY A 200 11.43 12.01 28.94
C GLY A 200 11.07 10.51 28.98
N GLN A 201 12.04 9.64 29.31
CA GLN A 201 11.77 8.22 29.49
C GLN A 201 10.90 7.96 30.73
N LEU A 202 11.21 8.63 31.84
CA LEU A 202 10.41 8.58 33.06
C LEU A 202 8.98 9.09 32.80
N LYS A 203 8.81 10.19 32.06
CA LYS A 203 7.50 10.71 31.67
C LYS A 203 6.68 9.68 30.88
N ARG A 204 7.29 8.98 29.91
CA ARG A 204 6.58 7.94 29.14
C ARG A 204 6.17 6.75 30.02
N LYS A 205 7.07 6.26 30.88
CA LYS A 205 6.78 5.16 31.80
C LYS A 205 5.70 5.53 32.82
N MET A 206 5.80 6.73 33.39
CA MET A 206 4.80 7.26 34.33
C MET A 206 3.44 7.44 33.66
N ALA A 207 3.38 7.95 32.42
CA ALA A 207 2.13 8.07 31.66
C ALA A 207 1.48 6.70 31.41
N GLN A 208 2.29 5.68 31.07
CA GLN A 208 1.81 4.32 30.89
C GLN A 208 1.30 3.71 32.21
N TRP A 209 2.00 3.94 33.32
CA TRP A 209 1.63 3.49 34.65
C TRP A 209 0.34 4.15 35.15
N LYS A 210 0.23 5.47 35.00
CA LYS A 210 -0.96 6.28 35.27
C LYS A 210 -2.18 5.79 34.49
N LYS A 211 -2.04 5.58 33.18
CA LYS A 211 -3.08 4.99 32.33
C LYS A 211 -3.52 3.60 32.81
N ALA A 212 -2.59 2.76 33.28
CA ALA A 212 -2.91 1.43 33.78
C ALA A 212 -3.67 1.45 35.13
N HIS A 213 -3.49 2.48 35.95
CA HIS A 213 -4.09 2.64 37.27
C HIS A 213 -5.30 3.60 37.31
N GLY A 214 -5.57 4.32 36.21
CA GLY A 214 -6.67 5.28 36.12
C GLY A 214 -6.42 6.58 36.90
N ILE A 215 -5.14 6.96 37.06
CA ILE A 215 -4.68 8.22 37.68
C ILE A 215 -4.29 9.19 36.56
#